data_AF-A0A935ESK4-F1
#
_entry.id   AF-A0A935ESK4-F1
#
_cell.length_a   1.000
_cell.length_b   1.000
_cell.length_c   1.000
_cell.angle_alpha   90.00
_cell.angle_beta   90.00
_cell.angle_gamma   90.00
#
_symmetry.space_group_name_H-M   'P 1'
#
loop_
_entity.id
_entity.type
_entity.pdbx_description
1 polymer ?
#
loop_
_entity_poly.entity_id
_entity_poly.type
_entity_poly.pdbx_seq_one_letter_code
_entity_poly.pdbx_strand_id
1 'polypeptide(L)'
;MAGFKLTKDGDTFEFDVFGPVRNKAGQAIGKWDTDKNSRIVVKKDAGGSIVFDQVTWRFNANNQLCLNDADKEVFNFHKAGNRPFYEARKAVLVVRPDQNNVFSFSLRGEWDLSDKHDLSLTINGVTSVIDGFIQDMRGRFMYHFFDKGANTIEESILGFAGEWNQDKAEPLKLVFKYKREDATDDEFSLPKAVSINRTLNQFMYEYDRKGQKIRLQFMGLLKVSEDFVITYTLDEQKSQNGDVLSRQTTLTIKAAIDKKDFSGNIEFKVSNQDGSSSSISLRGNFTAIHRKGIKLSVGFAFEQVTSQGTVKFSFAFNGKLEFADGTKIQWTFEKNSTKTSILIAVTDITLGPARIDTSLNIVRENGQLVGVRILFGIVL
;
A
#
# COMPACT_ATOMS: atom_id res chain seq x y z
N MET A 1 -15.49 -18.98 -37.38
CA MET A 1 -14.84 -19.21 -36.07
C MET A 1 -13.82 -18.13 -35.87
N ALA A 2 -13.75 -17.53 -34.68
CA ALA A 2 -12.66 -16.63 -34.33
C ALA A 2 -11.36 -17.45 -34.27
N GLY A 3 -10.33 -17.02 -34.99
CA GLY A 3 -9.09 -17.78 -35.10
C GLY A 3 -8.04 -17.03 -35.90
N PHE A 4 -6.83 -17.58 -35.91
CA PHE A 4 -5.68 -17.00 -36.60
C PHE A 4 -4.91 -18.06 -37.36
N LYS A 5 -4.02 -17.63 -38.26
CA LYS A 5 -3.22 -18.52 -39.08
C LYS A 5 -1.75 -18.23 -38.85
N LEU A 6 -0.95 -19.29 -38.71
CA LEU A 6 0.51 -19.21 -38.66
C LEU A 6 1.10 -20.21 -39.66
N THR A 7 2.31 -19.90 -40.13
CA THR A 7 3.07 -20.74 -41.06
C THR A 7 4.34 -21.25 -40.39
N LYS A 8 4.68 -22.52 -40.60
CA LYS A 8 5.95 -23.14 -40.18
C LYS A 8 6.37 -24.16 -41.23
N ASP A 9 7.63 -24.13 -41.64
CA ASP A 9 8.21 -25.05 -42.62
C ASP A 9 7.42 -25.19 -43.93
N GLY A 10 6.76 -24.10 -44.36
CA GLY A 10 5.93 -24.05 -45.58
C GLY A 10 4.46 -24.46 -45.38
N ASP A 11 4.10 -25.07 -44.25
CA ASP A 11 2.73 -25.46 -43.92
C ASP A 11 1.97 -24.35 -43.20
N THR A 12 0.67 -24.23 -43.49
CA THR A 12 -0.24 -23.29 -42.82
C THR A 12 -1.16 -24.00 -41.84
N PHE A 13 -1.21 -23.48 -40.61
CA PHE A 13 -2.00 -23.99 -39.51
C PHE A 13 -3.06 -22.96 -39.11
N GLU A 14 -4.29 -23.41 -38.95
CA GLU A 14 -5.44 -22.62 -38.51
C GLU A 14 -5.72 -22.91 -37.04
N PHE A 15 -5.61 -21.87 -36.23
CA PHE A 15 -5.75 -21.92 -34.78
C PHE A 15 -7.13 -21.41 -34.39
N ASP A 16 -7.90 -22.25 -33.71
CA ASP A 16 -9.10 -21.86 -33.01
C ASP A 16 -8.70 -21.24 -31.66
N VAL A 17 -9.29 -20.11 -31.28
CA VAL A 17 -9.03 -19.46 -29.98
C VAL A 17 -9.45 -20.30 -28.78
N PHE A 18 -10.15 -21.42 -28.98
CA PHE A 18 -10.51 -22.40 -27.96
C PHE A 18 -9.57 -23.60 -27.89
N GLY A 19 -8.45 -23.58 -28.63
CA GLY A 19 -7.37 -24.56 -28.51
C GLY A 19 -7.18 -25.51 -29.69
N PRO A 20 -8.20 -25.97 -30.43
CA PRO A 20 -8.00 -26.83 -31.60
C PRO A 20 -7.13 -26.18 -32.70
N VAL A 21 -6.35 -27.01 -33.39
CA VAL A 21 -5.55 -26.61 -34.55
C VAL A 21 -5.87 -27.51 -35.73
N ARG A 22 -6.06 -26.93 -36.91
CA ARG A 22 -6.30 -27.62 -38.17
C ARG A 22 -5.26 -27.22 -39.21
N ASN A 23 -5.03 -28.06 -40.21
CA ASN A 23 -4.28 -27.64 -41.40
C ASN A 23 -5.20 -26.91 -42.40
N LYS A 24 -4.63 -26.40 -43.48
CA LYS A 24 -5.37 -25.74 -44.57
C LYS A 24 -6.45 -26.62 -45.23
N ALA A 25 -6.32 -27.94 -45.16
CA ALA A 25 -7.33 -28.89 -45.66
C ALA A 25 -8.47 -29.16 -44.65
N GLY A 26 -8.46 -28.49 -43.48
CA GLY A 26 -9.46 -28.64 -42.42
C GLY A 26 -9.27 -29.87 -41.53
N GLN A 27 -8.21 -30.65 -41.74
CA GLN A 27 -7.91 -31.83 -40.93
C GLN A 27 -7.39 -31.41 -39.56
N ALA A 28 -7.85 -32.09 -38.50
CA ALA A 28 -7.38 -31.85 -37.15
C ALA A 28 -5.88 -32.22 -37.05
N ILE A 29 -5.09 -31.31 -36.48
CA ILE A 29 -3.66 -31.50 -36.23
C ILE A 29 -3.41 -31.76 -34.75
N GLY A 30 -4.13 -31.06 -33.88
CA GLY A 30 -4.03 -31.22 -32.43
C GLY A 30 -4.55 -30.00 -31.69
N LYS A 31 -3.88 -29.66 -30.57
CA LYS A 31 -4.24 -28.50 -29.75
C LYS A 31 -3.03 -27.61 -29.48
N TRP A 32 -3.25 -26.30 -29.35
CA TRP A 32 -2.20 -25.35 -29.01
C TRP A 32 -2.27 -24.88 -27.56
N ASP A 33 -1.11 -24.49 -27.04
CA ASP A 33 -0.91 -23.81 -25.75
C ASP A 33 0.37 -22.96 -25.88
N THR A 34 0.80 -22.32 -24.80
CA THR A 34 2.09 -21.64 -24.71
C THR A 34 3.06 -22.37 -23.80
N ASP A 35 4.34 -22.37 -24.17
CA ASP A 35 5.39 -22.96 -23.34
C ASP A 35 5.96 -21.98 -22.29
N LYS A 36 7.03 -22.40 -21.60
CA LYS A 36 7.70 -21.58 -20.59
C LYS A 36 8.34 -20.29 -21.15
N ASN A 37 8.56 -20.22 -22.46
CA ASN A 37 9.08 -19.05 -23.14
C ASN A 37 7.95 -18.29 -23.88
N SER A 38 6.70 -18.52 -23.51
CA SER A 38 5.53 -17.87 -24.13
C SER A 38 5.42 -18.10 -25.65
N ARG A 39 6.06 -19.15 -26.19
CA ARG A 39 5.93 -19.51 -27.62
C ARG A 39 4.68 -20.33 -27.83
N ILE A 40 4.04 -20.21 -28.98
CA ILE A 40 2.90 -21.07 -29.34
C ILE A 40 3.43 -22.48 -29.64
N VAL A 41 2.86 -23.49 -28.98
CA VAL A 41 3.21 -24.90 -29.18
C VAL A 41 1.96 -25.69 -29.52
N VAL A 42 1.97 -26.36 -30.67
CA VAL A 42 0.92 -27.31 -31.08
C VAL A 42 1.35 -28.71 -30.69
N LYS A 43 0.62 -29.33 -29.75
CA LYS A 43 0.76 -30.76 -29.44
C LYS A 43 -0.06 -31.53 -30.46
N LYS A 44 0.61 -32.33 -31.31
CA LYS A 44 -0.05 -33.08 -32.37
C LYS A 44 -0.79 -34.28 -31.79
N ASP A 45 -1.96 -34.60 -32.36
CA ASP A 45 -2.71 -35.81 -31.98
C ASP A 45 -1.93 -37.09 -32.31
N ALA A 46 -1.14 -37.06 -33.39
CA ALA A 46 -0.25 -38.15 -33.81
C ALA A 46 1.06 -38.25 -33.01
N GLY A 47 1.24 -37.41 -31.98
CA GLY A 47 2.46 -37.32 -31.20
C GLY A 47 3.47 -36.28 -31.72
N GLY A 48 4.31 -35.79 -30.81
CA GLY A 48 5.25 -34.69 -31.07
C GLY A 48 4.64 -33.30 -30.95
N SER A 49 5.43 -32.27 -31.26
CA SER A 49 5.04 -30.86 -31.13
C SER A 49 5.60 -29.98 -32.23
N ILE A 50 4.85 -28.94 -32.61
CA ILE A 50 5.32 -27.84 -33.48
C ILE A 50 5.45 -26.60 -32.62
N VAL A 51 6.59 -25.91 -32.70
CA VAL A 51 6.84 -24.65 -31.98
C VAL A 51 6.91 -23.49 -32.96
N PHE A 52 6.17 -22.43 -32.66
CA PHE A 52 6.17 -21.16 -33.37
C PHE A 52 6.91 -20.14 -32.51
N ASP A 53 8.16 -19.88 -32.86
CA ASP A 53 9.14 -19.07 -32.13
C ASP A 53 9.21 -17.63 -32.61
N GLN A 54 8.68 -17.33 -33.80
CA GLN A 54 8.66 -16.00 -34.39
C GLN A 54 7.52 -15.09 -33.88
N VAL A 55 6.63 -15.62 -33.05
CA VAL A 55 5.47 -14.88 -32.57
C VAL A 55 5.83 -13.98 -31.38
N THR A 56 5.22 -12.81 -31.34
CA THR A 56 5.33 -11.88 -30.22
C THR A 56 3.96 -11.58 -29.63
N TRP A 57 3.94 -11.26 -28.34
CA TRP A 57 2.74 -10.92 -27.61
C TRP A 57 2.83 -9.47 -27.14
N ARG A 58 1.76 -8.70 -27.34
CA ARG A 58 1.70 -7.33 -26.85
C ARG A 58 0.30 -6.87 -26.52
N PHE A 59 0.16 -6.01 -25.52
CA PHE A 59 -1.02 -5.16 -25.40
C PHE A 59 -0.86 -3.97 -26.34
N ASN A 60 -1.88 -3.71 -27.16
CA ASN A 60 -1.89 -2.55 -28.04
C ASN A 60 -2.29 -1.27 -27.29
N ALA A 61 -2.34 -0.14 -28.00
CA ALA A 61 -2.71 1.16 -27.43
C ALA A 61 -4.13 1.20 -26.82
N ASN A 62 -4.98 0.20 -27.12
CA ASN A 62 -6.32 0.07 -26.57
C ASN A 62 -6.39 -0.86 -25.34
N ASN A 63 -5.26 -1.29 -24.78
CA ASN A 63 -5.16 -2.33 -23.76
C ASN A 63 -5.70 -3.70 -24.20
N GLN A 64 -5.61 -4.02 -25.50
CA GLN A 64 -6.06 -5.31 -26.01
C GLN A 64 -4.86 -6.22 -26.29
N LEU A 65 -4.90 -7.46 -25.79
CA LEU A 65 -3.86 -8.45 -26.07
C LEU A 65 -3.92 -8.86 -27.55
N CYS A 66 -2.78 -8.74 -28.21
CA CYS A 66 -2.58 -9.06 -29.61
C CYS A 66 -1.47 -10.11 -29.76
N LEU A 67 -1.68 -11.02 -30.70
CA LEU A 67 -0.65 -11.91 -31.23
C LEU A 67 -0.10 -11.29 -32.51
N ASN A 68 1.22 -11.30 -32.59
CA ASN A 68 1.98 -10.76 -33.69
C ASN A 68 2.86 -11.84 -34.30
N ASP A 69 3.01 -11.80 -35.61
CA ASP A 69 4.04 -12.55 -36.35
C ASP A 69 5.02 -11.52 -36.92
N ALA A 70 6.26 -11.54 -36.41
CA ALA A 70 7.16 -10.39 -36.45
C ALA A 70 6.44 -9.12 -35.94
N ASP A 71 6.28 -8.09 -36.77
CA ASP A 71 5.65 -6.81 -36.40
C ASP A 71 4.17 -6.70 -36.79
N LYS A 72 3.64 -7.69 -37.51
CA LYS A 72 2.27 -7.67 -38.02
C LYS A 72 1.31 -8.31 -37.01
N GLU A 73 0.27 -7.56 -36.62
CA GLU A 73 -0.85 -8.12 -35.84
C GLU A 73 -1.53 -9.20 -36.68
N VAL A 74 -1.47 -10.45 -36.22
CA VAL A 74 -2.16 -11.58 -36.85
C VAL A 74 -3.47 -11.89 -36.15
N PHE A 75 -3.58 -11.52 -34.86
CA PHE A 75 -4.80 -11.69 -34.10
C PHE A 75 -4.91 -10.70 -32.95
N ASN A 76 -6.14 -10.29 -32.63
CA ASN A 76 -6.46 -9.49 -31.46
C ASN A 76 -7.56 -10.21 -30.69
N PHE A 77 -7.27 -10.56 -29.43
CA PHE A 77 -8.12 -11.41 -28.62
C PHE A 77 -9.41 -10.72 -28.14
N HIS A 78 -9.52 -9.40 -28.28
CA HIS A 78 -10.73 -8.62 -27.99
C HIS A 78 -11.66 -8.46 -29.20
N LYS A 79 -11.26 -8.95 -30.39
CA LYS A 79 -12.09 -8.90 -31.60
C LYS A 79 -12.87 -10.21 -31.79
N ALA A 80 -13.73 -10.21 -32.80
CA ALA A 80 -14.49 -11.40 -33.25
C ALA A 80 -15.48 -11.98 -32.22
N GLY A 81 -16.01 -11.14 -31.33
CA GLY A 81 -17.05 -11.52 -30.35
C GLY A 81 -16.52 -12.19 -29.08
N ASN A 82 -15.20 -12.27 -28.94
CA ASN A 82 -14.53 -12.76 -27.74
C ASN A 82 -14.72 -11.80 -26.56
N ARG A 83 -14.71 -12.35 -25.34
CA ARG A 83 -14.70 -11.60 -24.07
C ARG A 83 -13.53 -12.09 -23.23
N PRO A 84 -12.32 -11.57 -23.51
CA PRO A 84 -11.13 -12.09 -22.87
C PRO A 84 -11.14 -11.83 -21.37
N PHE A 85 -10.66 -12.80 -20.60
CA PHE A 85 -10.45 -12.68 -19.17
C PHE A 85 -8.97 -12.86 -18.86
N TYR A 86 -8.46 -12.00 -17.98
CA TYR A 86 -7.07 -11.96 -17.58
C TYR A 86 -6.93 -12.21 -16.08
N GLU A 87 -5.96 -13.02 -15.69
CA GLU A 87 -5.58 -13.26 -14.31
C GLU A 87 -4.05 -13.23 -14.19
N ALA A 88 -3.52 -12.62 -13.13
CA ALA A 88 -2.12 -12.78 -12.76
C ALA A 88 -2.00 -13.92 -11.74
N ARG A 89 -1.38 -15.04 -12.14
CA ARG A 89 -1.17 -16.21 -11.26
C ARG A 89 0.32 -16.47 -11.09
N LYS A 90 0.85 -16.25 -9.88
CA LYS A 90 2.31 -16.28 -9.61
C LYS A 90 3.10 -15.42 -10.61
N ALA A 91 2.59 -14.21 -10.86
CA ALA A 91 3.11 -13.26 -11.86
C ALA A 91 3.10 -13.76 -13.32
N VAL A 92 2.38 -14.83 -13.65
CA VAL A 92 2.11 -15.26 -15.03
C VAL A 92 0.76 -14.71 -15.47
N LEU A 93 0.70 -14.10 -16.65
CA LEU A 93 -0.55 -13.68 -17.25
C LEU A 93 -1.28 -14.91 -17.80
N VAL A 94 -2.34 -15.33 -17.14
CA VAL A 94 -3.25 -16.36 -17.64
C VAL A 94 -4.33 -15.68 -18.46
N VAL A 95 -4.52 -16.14 -19.69
CA VAL A 95 -5.46 -15.58 -20.65
C VAL A 95 -6.53 -16.62 -20.97
N ARG A 96 -7.79 -16.26 -20.78
CA ARG A 96 -8.93 -16.95 -21.40
C ARG A 96 -9.45 -16.09 -22.53
N PRO A 97 -9.32 -16.48 -23.80
CA PRO A 97 -9.84 -15.71 -24.93
C PRO A 97 -11.33 -15.37 -24.83
N ASP A 98 -12.12 -16.27 -24.24
CA ASP A 98 -13.51 -16.04 -23.89
C ASP A 98 -13.74 -16.56 -22.47
N GLN A 99 -14.22 -15.69 -21.59
CA GLN A 99 -14.55 -16.03 -20.21
C GLN A 99 -15.59 -17.15 -20.06
N ASN A 100 -16.41 -17.39 -21.09
CA ASN A 100 -17.40 -18.46 -21.10
C ASN A 100 -16.82 -19.82 -21.53
N ASN A 101 -15.56 -19.86 -21.94
CA ASN A 101 -14.86 -21.07 -22.36
C ASN A 101 -13.80 -21.50 -21.33
N VAL A 102 -13.50 -22.80 -21.32
CA VAL A 102 -12.52 -23.40 -20.40
C VAL A 102 -11.08 -23.26 -20.90
N PHE A 103 -10.88 -23.04 -22.21
CA PHE A 103 -9.53 -22.91 -22.76
C PHE A 103 -8.81 -21.67 -22.23
N SER A 104 -7.57 -21.87 -21.81
CA SER A 104 -6.67 -20.81 -21.37
C SER A 104 -5.23 -21.12 -21.76
N PHE A 105 -4.42 -20.09 -21.94
CA PHE A 105 -2.98 -20.20 -22.12
C PHE A 105 -2.26 -19.22 -21.18
N SER A 106 -0.94 -19.35 -21.05
CA SER A 106 -0.15 -18.62 -20.05
C SER A 106 1.02 -17.86 -20.68
N LEU A 107 1.09 -16.55 -20.46
CA LEU A 107 2.18 -15.70 -20.92
C LEU A 107 3.06 -15.31 -19.73
N ARG A 108 4.33 -15.68 -19.83
CA ARG A 108 5.38 -15.37 -18.87
C ARG A 108 6.16 -14.16 -19.36
N GLY A 109 6.42 -13.24 -18.44
CA GLY A 109 7.14 -12.01 -18.71
C GLY A 109 7.52 -11.30 -17.42
N GLU A 110 8.13 -10.14 -17.57
CA GLU A 110 8.54 -9.27 -16.47
C GLU A 110 7.51 -8.17 -16.29
N TRP A 111 7.07 -7.94 -15.06
CA TRP A 111 6.16 -6.87 -14.72
C TRP A 111 6.94 -5.70 -14.13
N ASP A 112 6.52 -4.49 -14.46
CA ASP A 112 7.07 -3.26 -13.89
C ASP A 112 5.97 -2.21 -13.67
N LEU A 113 6.16 -1.34 -12.68
CA LEU A 113 5.26 -0.24 -12.37
C LEU A 113 6.01 1.09 -12.48
N SER A 114 5.60 1.92 -13.43
CA SER A 114 6.20 3.24 -13.61
C SER A 114 5.78 4.25 -12.53
N ASP A 115 6.49 5.39 -12.48
CA ASP A 115 6.15 6.54 -11.62
C ASP A 115 4.77 7.15 -11.88
N LYS A 116 4.19 6.86 -13.05
CA LYS A 116 2.82 7.27 -13.44
C LYS A 116 1.77 6.21 -13.11
N HIS A 117 2.19 5.14 -12.44
CA HIS A 117 1.38 3.97 -12.10
C HIS A 117 0.90 3.21 -13.32
N ASP A 118 1.60 3.31 -14.45
CA ASP A 118 1.36 2.43 -15.60
C ASP A 118 2.05 1.08 -15.35
N LEU A 119 1.27 0.00 -15.45
CA LEU A 119 1.80 -1.36 -15.39
C LEU A 119 2.33 -1.74 -16.77
N SER A 120 3.55 -2.26 -16.80
CA SER A 120 4.18 -2.78 -18.01
C SER A 120 4.37 -4.29 -17.91
N LEU A 121 4.27 -4.97 -19.06
CA LEU A 121 4.56 -6.39 -19.19
C LEU A 121 5.53 -6.60 -20.35
N THR A 122 6.69 -7.17 -20.07
CA THR A 122 7.71 -7.51 -21.07
C THR A 122 7.72 -9.01 -21.32
N ILE A 123 7.28 -9.45 -22.51
CA ILE A 123 7.29 -10.86 -22.93
C ILE A 123 8.30 -11.01 -24.07
N ASN A 124 9.29 -11.89 -23.90
CA ASN A 124 10.31 -12.16 -24.91
C ASN A 124 10.97 -10.88 -25.47
N GLY A 125 11.24 -9.89 -24.60
CA GLY A 125 11.85 -8.61 -24.98
C GLY A 125 10.88 -7.57 -25.56
N VAL A 126 9.59 -7.88 -25.72
CA VAL A 126 8.57 -6.92 -26.16
C VAL A 126 7.82 -6.37 -24.96
N THR A 127 8.02 -5.09 -24.66
CA THR A 127 7.34 -4.38 -23.57
C THR A 127 6.02 -3.78 -24.04
N SER A 128 4.95 -4.08 -23.31
CA SER A 128 3.65 -3.44 -23.47
C SER A 128 3.32 -2.61 -22.23
N VAL A 129 2.81 -1.40 -22.44
CA VAL A 129 2.31 -0.54 -21.35
C VAL A 129 0.79 -0.67 -21.30
N ILE A 130 0.26 -1.05 -20.15
CA ILE A 130 -1.17 -1.22 -19.90
C ILE A 130 -1.65 -0.02 -19.11
N ASP A 131 -2.46 0.84 -19.72
CA ASP A 131 -3.03 2.03 -19.07
C ASP A 131 -4.18 1.61 -18.13
N GLY A 132 -4.04 1.85 -16.84
CA GLY A 132 -4.96 1.33 -15.82
C GLY A 132 -4.88 2.12 -14.51
N PHE A 133 -5.04 1.49 -13.36
CA PHE A 133 -4.77 2.08 -12.04
C PHE A 133 -4.74 1.01 -10.96
N ILE A 134 -4.04 1.29 -9.86
CA ILE A 134 -4.08 0.48 -8.64
C ILE A 134 -5.13 1.06 -7.70
N GLN A 135 -6.14 0.28 -7.35
CA GLN A 135 -7.16 0.62 -6.37
C GLN A 135 -7.61 -0.63 -5.63
N ASP A 136 -7.66 -0.57 -4.31
CA ASP A 136 -8.30 -1.61 -3.51
C ASP A 136 -8.65 -1.06 -2.12
N MET A 137 -9.82 -1.42 -1.60
CA MET A 137 -10.24 -0.99 -0.25
C MET A 137 -9.64 -1.84 0.88
N ARG A 138 -9.02 -2.96 0.53
CA ARG A 138 -8.46 -3.95 1.47
C ARG A 138 -6.93 -4.01 1.39
N GLY A 139 -6.31 -3.08 0.66
CA GLY A 139 -4.87 -2.98 0.55
C GLY A 139 -4.26 -4.12 -0.25
N ARG A 140 -4.96 -4.76 -1.19
CA ARG A 140 -4.36 -5.72 -2.14
C ARG A 140 -3.75 -4.98 -3.33
N PHE A 141 -2.73 -5.56 -3.95
CA PHE A 141 -2.23 -5.05 -5.24
C PHE A 141 -3.15 -5.54 -6.38
N MET A 142 -4.18 -4.74 -6.69
CA MET A 142 -5.13 -4.99 -7.78
C MET A 142 -4.96 -3.90 -8.84
N TYR A 143 -4.52 -4.30 -10.03
CA TYR A 143 -4.39 -3.38 -11.17
C TYR A 143 -5.63 -3.49 -12.06
N HIS A 144 -6.38 -2.41 -12.15
CA HIS A 144 -7.58 -2.27 -12.95
C HIS A 144 -7.23 -1.64 -14.29
N PHE A 145 -7.73 -2.17 -15.39
CA PHE A 145 -7.59 -1.55 -16.70
C PHE A 145 -8.82 -1.85 -17.56
N PHE A 146 -9.07 -1.00 -18.54
CA PHE A 146 -10.24 -1.08 -19.40
C PHE A 146 -9.81 -1.27 -20.85
N ASP A 147 -10.60 -2.02 -21.63
CA ASP A 147 -10.51 -1.93 -23.08
C ASP A 147 -10.90 -0.51 -23.52
N LYS A 148 -10.04 0.15 -24.30
CA LYS A 148 -10.26 1.50 -24.85
C LYS A 148 -10.77 1.49 -26.28
N GLY A 149 -10.87 0.33 -26.91
CA GLY A 149 -11.23 0.16 -28.32
C GLY A 149 -12.73 -0.04 -28.59
N ALA A 150 -13.54 -0.34 -27.57
CA ALA A 150 -14.96 -0.62 -27.71
C ALA A 150 -15.82 0.41 -26.95
N ASN A 151 -17.07 0.62 -27.41
CA ASN A 151 -18.09 1.40 -26.69
C ASN A 151 -18.61 0.68 -25.41
N THR A 152 -17.99 -0.43 -25.03
CA THR A 152 -18.29 -1.21 -23.83
C THR A 152 -17.17 -1.03 -22.82
N ILE A 153 -17.55 -0.65 -21.60
CA ILE A 153 -16.62 -0.53 -20.46
C ILE A 153 -16.38 -1.95 -19.94
N GLU A 154 -15.47 -2.68 -20.56
CA GLU A 154 -15.00 -3.98 -20.05
C GLU A 154 -13.78 -3.76 -19.14
N GLU A 155 -13.98 -3.96 -17.84
CA GLU A 155 -12.92 -3.87 -16.83
C GLU A 155 -12.21 -5.22 -16.69
N SER A 156 -10.89 -5.18 -16.67
CA SER A 156 -10.01 -6.30 -16.33
C SER A 156 -9.22 -5.96 -15.07
N ILE A 157 -9.05 -6.96 -14.20
CA ILE A 157 -8.37 -6.78 -12.91
C ILE A 157 -7.26 -7.82 -12.77
N LEU A 158 -6.02 -7.37 -12.66
CA LEU A 158 -4.85 -8.20 -12.35
C LEU A 158 -4.54 -8.10 -10.86
N GLY A 159 -4.88 -9.15 -10.11
CA GLY A 159 -4.52 -9.27 -8.71
C GLY A 159 -3.19 -10.00 -8.53
N PHE A 160 -2.23 -9.37 -7.86
CA PHE A 160 -0.95 -10.00 -7.54
C PHE A 160 -0.98 -10.50 -6.09
N ALA A 161 -0.61 -11.77 -5.90
CA ALA A 161 -0.52 -12.37 -4.57
C ALA A 161 0.86 -12.10 -3.96
N GLY A 162 0.90 -11.46 -2.79
CA GLY A 162 2.16 -11.01 -2.20
C GLY A 162 2.03 -10.43 -0.80
N GLU A 163 2.92 -9.51 -0.47
CA GLU A 163 2.96 -8.80 0.80
C GLU A 163 3.50 -7.39 0.63
N TRP A 164 2.96 -6.44 1.39
CA TRP A 164 3.51 -5.09 1.46
C TRP A 164 4.67 -5.03 2.42
N ASN A 165 5.72 -4.31 2.06
CA ASN A 165 6.87 -4.01 2.88
C ASN A 165 7.17 -2.52 2.83
N GLN A 166 7.89 -2.02 3.83
CA GLN A 166 8.43 -0.66 3.79
C GLN A 166 9.62 -0.62 2.84
N ASP A 167 9.73 0.48 2.09
CA ASP A 167 10.99 0.80 1.43
C ASP A 167 12.09 1.00 2.48
N LYS A 168 13.33 0.63 2.12
CA LYS A 168 14.47 0.71 3.04
C LYS A 168 14.91 2.16 3.27
N ALA A 169 14.89 2.99 2.23
CA ALA A 169 15.37 4.37 2.27
C ALA A 169 14.30 5.36 2.76
N GLU A 170 13.05 5.12 2.40
CA GLU A 170 11.91 5.99 2.68
C GLU A 170 10.81 5.21 3.44
N PRO A 171 10.77 5.25 4.79
CA PRO A 171 9.90 4.38 5.60
C PRO A 171 8.38 4.51 5.37
N LEU A 172 7.95 5.60 4.71
CA LEU A 172 6.57 5.83 4.31
C LEU A 172 6.29 5.41 2.87
N LYS A 173 7.28 5.03 2.07
CA LYS A 173 7.03 4.37 0.78
C LYS A 173 6.83 2.87 1.00
N LEU A 174 5.96 2.28 0.19
CA LEU A 174 5.66 0.86 0.25
C LEU A 174 6.10 0.17 -1.03
N VAL A 175 6.56 -1.05 -0.84
CA VAL A 175 6.96 -1.98 -1.88
C VAL A 175 6.11 -3.24 -1.75
N PHE A 176 5.47 -3.68 -2.83
CA PHE A 176 4.71 -4.92 -2.85
C PHE A 176 5.59 -6.05 -3.36
N LYS A 177 5.98 -6.98 -2.48
CA LYS A 177 6.77 -8.14 -2.85
C LYS A 177 5.88 -9.30 -3.24
N TYR A 178 6.22 -9.98 -4.30
CA TYR A 178 5.50 -11.16 -4.78
C TYR A 178 6.48 -12.22 -5.28
N LYS A 179 5.97 -13.43 -5.47
CA LYS A 179 6.74 -14.55 -6.02
C LYS A 179 6.36 -14.81 -7.47
N ARG A 180 7.36 -14.99 -8.32
CA ARG A 180 7.24 -15.47 -9.68
C ARG A 180 6.94 -16.98 -9.70
N GLU A 181 6.58 -17.52 -10.86
CA GLU A 181 6.26 -18.95 -11.04
C GLU A 181 7.41 -19.87 -10.62
N ASP A 182 8.65 -19.44 -10.85
CA ASP A 182 9.90 -20.12 -10.48
C ASP A 182 10.31 -19.93 -9.01
N ALA A 183 9.44 -19.31 -8.20
CA ALA A 183 9.63 -18.99 -6.79
C ALA A 183 10.70 -17.93 -6.48
N THR A 184 11.22 -17.23 -7.49
CA THR A 184 12.04 -16.03 -7.28
C THR A 184 11.18 -14.86 -6.80
N ASP A 185 11.78 -13.96 -6.01
CA ASP A 185 11.12 -12.77 -5.49
C ASP A 185 11.23 -11.62 -6.49
N ASP A 186 10.19 -10.80 -6.52
CA ASP A 186 10.11 -9.59 -7.35
C ASP A 186 9.20 -8.57 -6.66
N GLU A 187 9.19 -7.33 -7.11
CA GLU A 187 8.50 -6.27 -6.40
C GLU A 187 7.96 -5.11 -7.25
N PHE A 188 6.85 -4.53 -6.79
CA PHE A 188 6.35 -3.25 -7.27
C PHE A 188 6.61 -2.17 -6.23
N SER A 189 7.35 -1.12 -6.59
CA SER A 189 7.53 0.04 -5.73
C SER A 189 6.41 1.06 -5.98
N LEU A 190 5.72 1.50 -4.93
CA LEU A 190 4.76 2.60 -5.06
C LEU A 190 5.53 3.93 -5.19
N PRO A 191 5.27 4.74 -6.23
CA PRO A 191 6.03 5.97 -6.46
C PRO A 191 5.92 7.02 -5.34
N LYS A 192 4.81 7.03 -4.59
CA LYS A 192 4.54 8.02 -3.54
C LYS A 192 4.57 7.41 -2.13
N ALA A 193 4.75 8.27 -1.13
CA ALA A 193 4.60 7.88 0.26
C ALA A 193 3.12 7.65 0.62
N VAL A 194 2.87 6.74 1.56
CA VAL A 194 1.57 6.60 2.22
C VAL A 194 1.32 7.74 3.21
N SER A 195 0.05 7.95 3.49
CA SER A 195 -0.46 8.91 4.48
C SER A 195 -1.49 8.23 5.37
N ILE A 196 -2.05 8.97 6.32
CA ILE A 196 -3.16 8.50 7.14
C ILE A 196 -4.43 9.22 6.73
N ASN A 197 -5.46 8.46 6.39
CA ASN A 197 -6.81 8.97 6.33
C ASN A 197 -7.29 9.31 7.75
N ARG A 198 -7.20 10.59 8.11
CA ARG A 198 -7.56 11.13 9.44
C ARG A 198 -9.02 10.91 9.83
N THR A 199 -9.91 10.60 8.89
CA THR A 199 -11.31 10.28 9.20
C THR A 199 -11.42 8.92 9.88
N LEU A 200 -10.58 7.96 9.46
CA LEU A 200 -10.64 6.56 9.89
C LEU A 200 -9.39 6.11 10.66
N ASN A 201 -8.36 6.96 10.72
CA ASN A 201 -7.00 6.66 11.17
C ASN A 201 -6.42 5.39 10.53
N GLN A 202 -6.64 5.21 9.23
CA GLN A 202 -6.15 4.09 8.43
C GLN A 202 -5.03 4.57 7.49
N PHE A 203 -4.03 3.72 7.25
CA PHE A 203 -3.04 3.96 6.21
C PHE A 203 -3.72 4.00 4.84
N MET A 204 -3.29 4.95 4.02
CA MET A 204 -3.83 5.17 2.70
C MET A 204 -2.74 5.65 1.76
N TYR A 205 -2.72 5.06 0.59
CA TYR A 205 -2.00 5.57 -0.56
C TYR A 205 -2.98 6.31 -1.47
N GLU A 206 -2.71 7.57 -1.78
CA GLU A 206 -3.53 8.39 -2.68
C GLU A 206 -2.63 8.98 -3.78
N TYR A 207 -3.11 8.95 -5.02
CA TYR A 207 -2.46 9.60 -6.15
C TYR A 207 -3.50 10.15 -7.12
N ASP A 208 -3.10 11.14 -7.91
CA ASP A 208 -3.92 11.66 -9.00
C ASP A 208 -3.58 10.91 -10.27
N ARG A 209 -4.61 10.49 -11.00
CA ARG A 209 -4.48 9.97 -12.36
C ARG A 209 -5.50 10.64 -13.24
N LYS A 210 -5.04 11.41 -14.22
CA LYS A 210 -5.89 12.13 -15.18
C LYS A 210 -6.96 13.00 -14.48
N GLY A 211 -6.61 13.65 -13.36
CA GLY A 211 -7.51 14.50 -12.58
C GLY A 211 -8.45 13.76 -11.62
N GLN A 212 -8.32 12.43 -11.52
CA GLN A 212 -9.08 11.61 -10.56
C GLN A 212 -8.18 11.16 -9.41
N LYS A 213 -8.68 11.32 -8.19
CA LYS A 213 -8.01 10.81 -6.99
C LYS A 213 -8.29 9.32 -6.84
N ILE A 214 -7.26 8.51 -7.02
CA ILE A 214 -7.30 7.07 -6.80
C ILE A 214 -6.70 6.74 -5.44
N ARG A 215 -7.28 5.75 -4.76
CA ARG A 215 -6.93 5.38 -3.39
C ARG A 215 -6.74 3.88 -3.23
N LEU A 216 -5.66 3.51 -2.55
CA LEU A 216 -5.46 2.19 -1.98
C LEU A 216 -5.51 2.33 -0.46
N GLN A 217 -6.52 1.74 0.16
CA GLN A 217 -6.73 1.82 1.60
C GLN A 217 -6.26 0.54 2.27
N PHE A 218 -5.41 0.68 3.27
CA PHE A 218 -4.76 -0.44 3.94
C PHE A 218 -5.50 -0.78 5.21
N MET A 219 -6.32 -1.83 5.16
CA MET A 219 -7.01 -2.32 6.36
C MET A 219 -5.99 -2.89 7.35
N GLY A 220 -6.02 -2.36 8.56
CA GLY A 220 -5.12 -2.82 9.61
C GLY A 220 -5.34 -2.13 10.95
N LEU A 221 -4.39 -2.39 11.84
CA LEU A 221 -4.37 -1.89 13.21
C LEU A 221 -3.18 -0.95 13.42
N LEU A 222 -3.44 0.28 13.85
CA LEU A 222 -2.42 1.26 14.17
C LEU A 222 -2.17 1.29 15.69
N LYS A 223 -0.91 1.19 16.08
CA LYS A 223 -0.45 1.37 17.46
C LYS A 223 0.68 2.39 17.47
N VAL A 224 0.74 3.18 18.54
CA VAL A 224 1.84 4.11 18.79
C VAL A 224 2.37 3.81 20.18
N SER A 225 3.67 3.53 20.29
CA SER A 225 4.32 3.33 21.58
C SER A 225 4.60 4.66 22.28
N GLU A 226 4.97 4.59 23.57
CA GLU A 226 5.48 5.77 24.31
C GLU A 226 6.80 6.30 23.71
N ASP A 227 7.44 5.50 22.84
CA ASP A 227 8.63 5.86 22.08
C ASP A 227 8.36 6.47 20.71
N PHE A 228 7.10 6.78 20.39
CA PHE A 228 6.67 7.28 19.09
C PHE A 228 7.10 6.35 17.94
N VAL A 229 7.18 5.06 18.25
CA VAL A 229 7.24 4.02 17.23
C VAL A 229 5.81 3.73 16.82
N ILE A 230 5.49 4.08 15.58
CA ILE A 230 4.21 3.78 14.95
C ILE A 230 4.33 2.38 14.35
N THR A 231 3.47 1.48 14.80
CA THR A 231 3.35 0.13 14.24
C THR A 231 2.00 0.03 13.53
N TYR A 232 2.02 -0.37 12.27
CA TYR A 232 0.80 -0.63 11.49
C TYR A 232 0.79 -2.08 11.03
N THR A 233 -0.13 -2.88 11.56
CA THR A 233 -0.30 -4.28 11.15
C THR A 233 -1.42 -4.37 10.12
N LEU A 234 -1.04 -4.67 8.88
CA LEU A 234 -1.95 -4.94 7.77
C LEU A 234 -2.61 -6.31 7.94
N ASP A 235 -3.92 -6.36 7.77
CA ASP A 235 -4.67 -7.62 7.86
C ASP A 235 -4.36 -8.52 6.65
N GLU A 236 -4.30 -9.85 6.86
CA GLU A 236 -4.23 -10.81 5.76
C GLU A 236 -5.52 -10.76 4.92
N GLN A 237 -5.35 -10.75 3.59
CA GLN A 237 -6.45 -10.73 2.63
C GLN A 237 -6.47 -12.03 1.84
N LYS A 238 -7.63 -12.70 1.80
CA LYS A 238 -7.86 -13.92 1.04
C LYS A 238 -8.85 -13.71 -0.11
N SER A 239 -8.72 -14.51 -1.15
CA SER A 239 -9.72 -14.68 -2.20
C SER A 239 -10.97 -15.36 -1.62
N GLN A 240 -12.06 -15.40 -2.40
CA GLN A 240 -13.26 -16.15 -2.02
C GLN A 240 -12.99 -17.65 -1.84
N ASN A 241 -11.98 -18.18 -2.54
CA ASN A 241 -11.58 -19.59 -2.49
C ASN A 241 -10.54 -19.86 -1.39
N GLY A 242 -10.16 -18.85 -0.61
CA GLY A 242 -9.23 -18.97 0.51
C GLY A 242 -7.75 -18.74 0.16
N ASP A 243 -7.43 -18.46 -1.11
CA ASP A 243 -6.05 -18.16 -1.52
C ASP A 243 -5.59 -16.84 -0.91
N VAL A 244 -4.37 -16.81 -0.35
CA VAL A 244 -3.82 -15.58 0.21
C VAL A 244 -3.42 -14.62 -0.92
N LEU A 245 -4.07 -13.46 -0.97
CA LEU A 245 -3.80 -12.38 -1.93
C LEU A 245 -2.86 -11.32 -1.36
N SER A 246 -2.96 -11.04 -0.06
CA SER A 246 -1.98 -10.21 0.66
C SER A 246 -1.72 -10.82 2.02
N ARG A 247 -0.46 -11.08 2.36
CA ARG A 247 -0.08 -11.54 3.70
C ARG A 247 -0.23 -10.42 4.72
N GLN A 248 -0.38 -10.81 5.98
CA GLN A 248 -0.26 -9.90 7.10
C GLN A 248 1.16 -9.36 7.19
N THR A 249 1.32 -8.04 7.18
CA THR A 249 2.62 -7.39 7.39
C THR A 249 2.53 -6.36 8.50
N THR A 250 3.62 -6.21 9.25
CA THR A 250 3.77 -5.14 10.23
C THR A 250 4.77 -4.11 9.75
N LEU A 251 4.30 -2.89 9.51
CA LEU A 251 5.13 -1.73 9.19
C LEU A 251 5.55 -1.07 10.50
N THR A 252 6.83 -0.73 10.65
CA THR A 252 7.38 -0.08 11.84
C THR A 252 8.06 1.23 11.47
N ILE A 253 7.49 2.34 11.93
CA ILE A 253 7.96 3.68 11.61
C ILE A 253 8.45 4.34 12.90
N LYS A 254 9.74 4.63 12.96
CA LYS A 254 10.30 5.48 14.01
C LYS A 254 10.00 6.93 13.67
N ALA A 255 9.34 7.63 14.57
CA ALA A 255 8.99 9.02 14.37
C ALA A 255 9.34 9.87 15.60
N ALA A 256 9.34 11.19 15.43
CA ALA A 256 9.39 12.17 16.50
C ALA A 256 8.11 12.99 16.48
N ILE A 257 7.66 13.47 17.65
CA ILE A 257 6.58 14.47 17.67
C ILE A 257 7.07 15.73 16.95
N ASP A 258 6.25 16.24 16.04
CA ASP A 258 6.48 17.49 15.33
C ASP A 258 5.30 18.43 15.55
N LYS A 259 5.07 18.75 16.82
CA LYS A 259 3.97 19.61 17.23
C LYS A 259 4.39 20.51 18.37
N LYS A 260 4.00 21.78 18.31
CA LYS A 260 4.37 22.82 19.29
C LYS A 260 3.34 23.01 20.39
N ASP A 261 2.11 22.59 20.15
CA ASP A 261 0.98 22.65 21.08
C ASP A 261 0.29 21.28 21.17
N PHE A 262 -0.50 21.00 22.22
CA PHE A 262 -1.27 19.74 22.34
C PHE A 262 -2.74 19.96 22.08
N SER A 263 -3.06 20.48 20.90
CA SER A 263 -4.42 20.69 20.42
C SER A 263 -4.67 19.95 19.10
N GLY A 264 -5.89 19.45 18.87
CA GLY A 264 -6.24 18.77 17.63
C GLY A 264 -5.41 17.51 17.32
N ASN A 265 -5.01 17.36 16.06
CA ASN A 265 -4.29 16.18 15.56
C ASN A 265 -2.85 16.14 16.09
N ILE A 266 -2.35 14.95 16.40
CA ILE A 266 -0.91 14.77 16.62
C ILE A 266 -0.20 14.67 15.27
N GLU A 267 0.97 15.31 15.20
CA GLU A 267 1.84 15.33 14.02
C GLU A 267 3.18 14.70 14.39
N PHE A 268 3.64 13.82 13.51
CA PHE A 268 4.89 13.12 13.65
C PHE A 268 5.78 13.39 12.45
N LYS A 269 7.06 13.62 12.71
CA LYS A 269 8.12 13.69 11.72
C LYS A 269 8.82 12.35 11.60
N VAL A 270 8.98 11.88 10.38
CA VAL A 270 9.62 10.61 10.01
C VAL A 270 10.88 10.95 9.22
N SER A 271 12.02 10.48 9.69
CA SER A 271 13.31 10.70 9.01
C SER A 271 13.51 9.66 7.92
N ASN A 272 13.92 10.10 6.74
CA ASN A 272 14.36 9.25 5.64
C ASN A 272 15.88 8.99 5.77
N GLN A 273 16.40 7.99 5.05
CA GLN A 273 17.84 7.65 5.11
C GLN A 273 18.75 8.73 4.50
N ASP A 274 18.25 9.50 3.54
CA ASP A 274 18.97 10.61 2.90
C ASP A 274 19.06 11.87 3.78
N GLY A 275 18.50 11.83 4.99
CA GLY A 275 18.44 12.97 5.92
C GLY A 275 17.26 13.91 5.70
N SER A 276 16.46 13.71 4.64
CA SER A 276 15.19 14.40 4.49
C SER A 276 14.14 13.89 5.49
N SER A 277 13.01 14.58 5.59
CA SER A 277 11.95 14.20 6.52
C SER A 277 10.58 14.34 5.91
N SER A 278 9.73 13.37 6.21
CA SER A 278 8.30 13.35 5.89
C SER A 278 7.47 13.53 7.16
N SER A 279 6.18 13.83 7.02
CA SER A 279 5.26 13.95 8.17
C SER A 279 4.07 13.01 8.05
N ILE A 280 3.63 12.48 9.19
CA ILE A 280 2.40 11.69 9.30
C ILE A 280 1.58 12.20 10.49
N SER A 281 0.27 12.25 10.35
CA SER A 281 -0.62 12.89 11.32
C SER A 281 -1.79 12.00 11.68
N LEU A 282 -2.11 11.87 12.96
CA LEU A 282 -3.27 11.13 13.46
C LEU A 282 -4.33 12.07 13.99
N ARG A 283 -5.59 11.79 13.68
CA ARG A 283 -6.71 12.49 14.31
C ARG A 283 -6.99 11.90 15.68
N GLY A 284 -7.20 12.77 16.66
CA GLY A 284 -7.52 12.38 18.02
C GLY A 284 -7.58 13.61 18.91
N ASN A 285 -7.38 13.39 20.19
CA ASN A 285 -7.38 14.44 21.19
C ASN A 285 -6.31 14.20 22.24
N PHE A 286 -5.72 15.29 22.71
CA PHE A 286 -4.81 15.27 23.83
C PHE A 286 -5.59 15.34 25.14
N THR A 287 -5.09 14.64 26.16
CA THR A 287 -5.64 14.64 27.51
C THR A 287 -4.52 14.71 28.54
N ALA A 288 -4.80 15.28 29.70
CA ALA A 288 -3.92 15.15 30.86
C ALA A 288 -4.12 13.76 31.48
N ILE A 289 -3.03 13.03 31.73
CA ILE A 289 -3.06 11.74 32.42
C ILE A 289 -2.23 11.85 33.69
N HIS A 290 -2.82 11.47 34.83
CA HIS A 290 -2.10 11.33 36.09
C HIS A 290 -1.66 9.88 36.29
N ARG A 291 -0.36 9.62 36.43
CA ARG A 291 0.20 8.28 36.70
C ARG A 291 0.80 8.25 38.10
N LYS A 292 0.62 7.13 38.82
CA LYS A 292 1.17 6.98 40.19
C LYS A 292 2.69 7.18 40.18
N GLY A 293 3.17 8.24 40.81
CA GLY A 293 4.60 8.60 40.87
C GLY A 293 5.10 9.58 39.79
N ILE A 294 4.31 9.90 38.76
CA ILE A 294 4.62 10.91 37.73
C ILE A 294 3.54 12.01 37.83
N LYS A 295 3.94 13.23 38.22
CA LYS A 295 3.02 14.29 38.63
C LYS A 295 2.04 14.75 37.52
N LEU A 296 2.34 14.54 36.24
CA LEU A 296 1.45 14.76 35.10
C LEU A 296 2.08 14.15 33.83
N SER A 297 1.29 13.52 32.96
CA SER A 297 1.69 13.04 31.62
C SER A 297 0.71 13.58 30.58
N VAL A 298 1.15 13.71 29.32
CA VAL A 298 0.23 14.02 28.22
C VAL A 298 -0.16 12.70 27.55
N GLY A 299 -1.46 12.46 27.50
CA GLY A 299 -2.08 11.40 26.73
C GLY A 299 -2.49 11.90 25.35
N PHE A 300 -2.41 11.02 24.37
CA PHE A 300 -3.11 11.18 23.10
C PHE A 300 -4.02 9.98 22.90
N ALA A 301 -5.29 10.24 22.63
CA ALA A 301 -6.30 9.22 22.36
C ALA A 301 -6.87 9.39 20.94
N PHE A 302 -7.12 8.27 20.26
CA PHE A 302 -7.75 8.25 18.95
C PHE A 302 -8.65 7.04 18.77
N GLU A 303 -9.60 7.16 17.86
CA GLU A 303 -10.44 6.06 17.41
C GLU A 303 -10.01 5.66 16.00
N GLN A 304 -9.99 4.35 15.73
CA GLN A 304 -9.65 3.79 14.44
C GLN A 304 -10.76 2.85 13.98
N VAL A 305 -11.19 2.98 12.73
CA VAL A 305 -12.14 2.04 12.13
C VAL A 305 -11.35 0.90 11.49
N THR A 306 -11.58 -0.33 11.92
CA THR A 306 -10.92 -1.55 11.43
C THR A 306 -11.94 -2.49 10.76
N SER A 307 -11.47 -3.62 10.24
CA SER A 307 -12.32 -4.71 9.73
C SER A 307 -13.29 -5.26 10.77
N GLN A 308 -12.97 -5.13 12.06
CA GLN A 308 -13.74 -5.68 13.18
C GLN A 308 -14.61 -4.63 13.90
N GLY A 309 -14.56 -3.36 13.47
CA GLY A 309 -15.30 -2.25 14.07
C GLY A 309 -14.41 -1.10 14.51
N THR A 310 -14.94 -0.22 15.35
CA THR A 310 -14.17 0.94 15.85
C THR A 310 -13.44 0.58 17.14
N VAL A 311 -12.12 0.81 17.17
CA VAL A 311 -11.26 0.55 18.32
C VAL A 311 -10.71 1.86 18.86
N LYS A 312 -10.68 2.03 20.19
CA LYS A 312 -10.09 3.20 20.85
C LYS A 312 -8.67 2.89 21.32
N PHE A 313 -7.75 3.78 21.02
CA PHE A 313 -6.36 3.72 21.44
C PHE A 313 -6.00 4.94 22.27
N SER A 314 -5.13 4.75 23.24
CA SER A 314 -4.45 5.86 23.91
C SER A 314 -3.02 5.48 24.24
N PHE A 315 -2.12 6.45 24.14
CA PHE A 315 -0.76 6.33 24.64
C PHE A 315 -0.42 7.61 25.38
N ALA A 316 0.44 7.51 26.38
CA ALA A 316 0.95 8.67 27.10
C ALA A 316 2.44 8.82 26.87
N PHE A 317 2.91 10.04 26.96
CA PHE A 317 4.34 10.34 26.97
C PHE A 317 4.63 11.32 28.10
N ASN A 318 5.80 11.15 28.70
CA ASN A 318 6.23 11.93 29.85
C ASN A 318 7.02 13.15 29.38
N GLY A 319 6.89 14.24 30.12
CA GLY A 319 7.85 15.34 30.07
C GLY A 319 8.16 15.80 31.48
N LYS A 320 8.86 16.93 31.58
CA LYS A 320 9.32 17.52 32.82
C LYS A 320 8.76 18.93 32.94
N LEU A 321 8.20 19.23 34.10
CA LEU A 321 7.86 20.59 34.49
C LEU A 321 9.14 21.34 34.86
N GLU A 322 9.37 22.47 34.22
CA GLU A 322 10.48 23.39 34.45
C GLU A 322 9.91 24.81 34.61
N PHE A 323 10.54 25.65 35.42
CA PHE A 323 10.16 27.06 35.50
C PHE A 323 10.98 27.81 34.46
N ALA A 324 10.31 28.47 33.51
CA ALA A 324 11.01 29.22 32.46
C ALA A 324 11.59 30.52 33.04
N ASP A 325 10.79 31.31 33.77
CA ASP A 325 11.20 32.65 34.27
C ASP A 325 10.42 33.08 35.55
N GLY A 326 10.17 32.17 36.50
CA GLY A 326 9.50 32.47 37.78
C GLY A 326 8.00 32.81 37.73
N THR A 327 7.47 33.16 36.56
CA THR A 327 6.03 33.48 36.31
C THR A 327 5.39 32.58 35.25
N LYS A 328 6.19 31.66 34.68
CA LYS A 328 5.82 30.77 33.58
C LYS A 328 6.27 29.36 33.93
N ILE A 329 5.34 28.43 33.81
CA ILE A 329 5.60 27.02 33.99
C ILE A 329 5.75 26.41 32.61
N GLN A 330 6.93 25.89 32.30
CA GLN A 330 7.23 25.24 31.04
C GLN A 330 7.20 23.73 31.21
N TRP A 331 6.37 23.03 30.46
CA TRP A 331 6.42 21.58 30.37
C TRP A 331 7.30 21.19 29.18
N THR A 332 8.52 20.72 29.45
CA THR A 332 9.50 20.31 28.45
C THR A 332 9.43 18.81 28.20
N PHE A 333 9.34 18.41 26.94
CA PHE A 333 9.48 17.05 26.45
C PHE A 333 10.80 16.94 25.73
N GLU A 334 11.67 16.03 26.17
CA GLU A 334 12.94 15.77 25.50
C GLU A 334 12.98 14.30 25.07
N LYS A 335 13.13 14.07 23.77
CA LYS A 335 13.34 12.72 23.23
C LYS A 335 14.20 12.79 21.98
N ASN A 336 15.22 11.94 21.90
CA ASN A 336 16.18 11.89 20.79
C ASN A 336 16.73 13.28 20.40
N SER A 337 17.16 14.05 21.40
CA SER A 337 17.69 15.42 21.25
C SER A 337 16.70 16.47 20.71
N THR A 338 15.42 16.12 20.51
CA THR A 338 14.37 17.06 20.14
C THR A 338 13.66 17.52 21.41
N LYS A 339 13.68 18.84 21.66
CA LYS A 339 12.97 19.48 22.77
C LYS A 339 11.70 20.14 22.25
N THR A 340 10.56 19.68 22.75
CA THR A 340 9.27 20.38 22.60
C THR A 340 8.90 20.95 23.95
N SER A 341 8.31 22.14 24.00
CA SER A 341 7.93 22.73 25.28
C SER A 341 6.59 23.45 25.18
N ILE A 342 5.77 23.26 26.19
CA ILE A 342 4.56 24.06 26.39
C ILE A 342 4.85 25.07 27.46
N LEU A 343 4.56 26.33 27.16
CA LEU A 343 4.64 27.40 28.13
C LEU A 343 3.23 27.67 28.67
N ILE A 344 3.02 27.34 29.94
CA ILE A 344 1.79 27.62 30.69
C ILE A 344 2.03 28.93 31.43
N ALA A 345 1.29 29.97 31.06
CA ALA A 345 1.29 31.21 31.83
C ALA A 345 0.47 31.01 33.11
N VAL A 346 0.93 31.58 34.23
CA VAL A 346 0.23 31.47 35.52
C VAL A 346 -1.18 32.10 35.47
N THR A 347 -1.46 32.97 34.49
CA THR A 347 -2.79 33.52 34.20
C THR A 347 -3.81 32.49 33.69
N ASP A 348 -3.35 31.35 33.17
CA ASP A 348 -4.22 30.31 32.58
C ASP A 348 -4.63 29.23 33.60
N ILE A 349 -4.19 29.36 34.85
CA ILE A 349 -4.57 28.47 35.96
C ILE A 349 -5.77 29.10 36.68
N THR A 350 -6.98 28.77 36.24
CA THR A 350 -8.21 29.07 36.98
C THR A 350 -8.57 27.91 37.89
N LEU A 351 -8.64 28.16 39.20
CA LEU A 351 -9.14 27.19 40.17
C LEU A 351 -10.67 27.06 40.01
N GLY A 352 -11.13 25.81 39.84
CA GLY A 352 -12.53 25.46 40.09
C GLY A 352 -12.85 25.48 41.60
N PRO A 353 -13.86 24.74 42.09
CA PRO A 353 -14.21 24.73 43.52
C PRO A 353 -13.14 24.10 44.46
N ALA A 354 -11.95 23.79 43.95
CA ALA A 354 -10.84 23.24 44.71
C ALA A 354 -10.27 24.26 45.71
N ARG A 355 -9.85 23.78 46.89
CA ARG A 355 -9.15 24.58 47.90
C ARG A 355 -7.64 24.49 47.68
N ILE A 356 -6.97 25.63 47.71
CA ILE A 356 -5.51 25.70 47.80
C ILE A 356 -5.13 25.40 49.24
N ASP A 357 -4.24 24.43 49.44
CA ASP A 357 -3.56 24.26 50.72
C ASP A 357 -2.15 24.86 50.61
N THR A 358 -1.87 25.90 51.40
CA THR A 358 -0.57 26.57 51.42
C THR A 358 0.13 26.23 52.72
N SER A 359 1.32 25.62 52.62
CA SER A 359 2.22 25.50 53.78
C SER A 359 3.24 26.64 53.75
N LEU A 360 3.24 27.44 54.82
CA LEU A 360 4.21 28.51 55.05
C LEU A 360 5.27 27.98 56.01
N ASN A 361 6.48 27.73 55.50
CA ASN A 361 7.63 27.43 56.35
C ASN A 361 8.47 28.70 56.50
N ILE A 362 8.57 29.17 57.74
CA ILE A 362 9.37 30.33 58.14
C ILE A 362 10.66 29.79 58.76
N VAL A 363 11.81 30.04 58.13
CA VAL A 363 13.12 29.68 58.68
C VAL A 363 13.71 30.92 59.34
N ARG A 364 14.07 30.78 60.62
CA ARG A 364 14.76 31.81 61.40
C ARG A 364 16.14 31.29 61.82
N GLU A 365 17.16 32.12 61.64
CA GLU A 365 18.49 31.93 62.24
C GLU A 365 18.76 33.13 63.16
N ASN A 366 19.25 32.87 64.38
CA ASN A 366 19.54 33.90 65.38
C ASN A 366 18.40 34.91 65.64
N GLY A 367 17.15 34.43 65.56
CA GLY A 367 15.96 35.26 65.79
C GLY A 367 15.57 36.18 64.62
N GLN A 368 16.37 36.24 63.54
CA GLN A 368 16.05 36.98 62.33
C GLN A 368 15.43 36.07 61.27
N LEU A 369 14.48 36.62 60.51
CA LEU A 369 13.86 35.95 59.37
C LEU A 369 14.91 35.85 58.25
N VAL A 370 15.39 34.63 57.97
CA VAL A 370 16.42 34.40 56.94
C VAL A 370 15.86 33.79 55.65
N GLY A 371 14.61 33.33 55.67
CA GLY A 371 13.95 32.86 54.45
C GLY A 371 12.47 32.55 54.64
N VAL A 372 11.69 32.86 53.60
CA VAL A 372 10.29 32.48 53.48
C VAL A 372 10.20 31.49 52.31
N ARG A 373 9.70 30.29 52.56
CA ARG A 373 9.41 29.31 51.50
C ARG A 373 7.91 29.03 51.49
N ILE A 374 7.27 29.34 50.36
CA ILE A 374 5.85 29.04 50.12
C ILE A 374 5.79 27.85 49.17
N LEU A 375 5.10 26.80 49.59
CA LEU A 375 4.81 25.62 48.77
C LEU A 375 3.30 25.56 48.55
N PHE A 376 2.89 25.63 47.29
CA PHE A 376 1.51 25.44 46.88
C PHE A 376 1.30 23.95 46.58
N GLY A 377 0.44 23.29 47.34
CA GLY A 377 -0.06 21.95 47.04
C GLY A 377 -1.40 22.07 46.31
N ILE A 378 -1.51 21.51 45.11
CA ILE A 378 -2.81 21.26 44.49
C ILE A 378 -3.19 19.83 44.88
N VAL A 379 -4.26 19.70 45.66
CA VAL A 379 -4.88 18.40 45.98
C VAL A 379 -6.09 18.27 45.08
N LEU A 380 -6.13 17.19 44.28
CA LEU A 380 -7.22 16.87 43.34
C LEU A 380 -8.43 16.29 44.07
#